data_AF-A0AA88V6N5-F1
#
_entry.id   AF-A0AA88V6N5-F1
#
_cell.length_a   1.000
_cell.length_b   1.000
_cell.length_c   1.000
_cell.angle_alpha   90.00
_cell.angle_beta   90.00
_cell.angle_gamma   90.00
#
_symmetry.space_group_name_H-M   'P 1'
#
loop_
_entity.id
_entity.type
_entity.pdbx_description
1 polymer ?
#
loop_
_entity_poly.entity_id
_entity_poly.type
_entity_poly.pdbx_seq_one_letter_code
_entity_poly.pdbx_strand_id
1 'polypeptide(L)'
;TISIKFWDTPFGPKHKHLSNLLLLSFKNTHKMARSALDEMSESGAFLRTPSTFRNIISRDPKATFPAEAGRYHLYISYACPWASRCLTYLKIKGLDKGITFTSVKPIWERTKDSDEHMGWVFPTSDTEEPEAGPDPLNGAKSIRELYELASTNYSEKYTVPVLWDKKLKTIVNNESEEIIRMFNTEFKDIAENATLNLYPPHLQAQINEVNDWIYDGINNGVYKCGFAKKQGPYNEAVKKLYDALDKCEEILSTQRYLCGNALTEADIRLFVTLIRFDEV
;
A
#
# COMPACT_ATOMS: atom_id res chain seq x y z
N THR A 1 -38.54 43.58 50.52
CA THR A 1 -38.49 42.60 51.63
C THR A 1 -37.09 42.03 51.70
N ILE A 2 -36.33 42.46 52.70
CA ILE A 2 -34.89 42.19 52.92
C ILE A 2 -34.77 41.56 54.31
N SER A 3 -33.70 40.76 54.53
CA SER A 3 -33.07 40.38 55.81
C SER A 3 -33.27 38.90 56.22
N ILE A 4 -32.37 38.12 56.83
CA ILE A 4 -30.90 38.05 57.13
C ILE A 4 -30.69 36.64 57.77
N LYS A 5 -29.53 35.99 57.55
CA LYS A 5 -28.67 35.06 58.38
C LYS A 5 -29.31 34.20 59.53
N PHE A 6 -28.82 33.01 59.94
CA PHE A 6 -27.51 32.67 60.55
C PHE A 6 -27.41 31.12 60.73
N TRP A 7 -26.30 30.42 60.38
CA TRP A 7 -25.13 29.91 61.19
C TRP A 7 -25.23 28.49 61.84
N ASP A 8 -24.08 27.80 61.79
CA ASP A 8 -23.47 26.82 62.72
C ASP A 8 -23.72 25.28 62.69
N THR A 9 -22.63 24.57 62.33
CA THR A 9 -22.18 23.17 62.64
C THR A 9 -21.85 22.96 64.13
N PRO A 10 -21.80 21.72 64.77
CA PRO A 10 -20.67 20.75 64.60
C PRO A 10 -20.89 19.25 65.01
N PHE A 11 -19.80 18.45 64.87
CA PHE A 11 -19.46 17.11 65.43
C PHE A 11 -19.84 15.79 64.68
N GLY A 12 -18.81 14.97 64.36
CA GLY A 12 -18.89 13.57 63.87
C GLY A 12 -18.90 12.54 65.02
N PRO A 13 -18.42 11.28 64.89
CA PRO A 13 -18.05 10.45 63.72
C PRO A 13 -18.73 9.05 63.71
N LYS A 14 -18.61 8.25 62.62
CA LYS A 14 -18.24 6.80 62.61
C LYS A 14 -18.55 6.07 61.29
N HIS A 15 -17.48 5.50 60.74
CA HIS A 15 -17.34 4.19 60.08
C HIS A 15 -18.16 3.75 58.84
N LYS A 16 -17.36 3.51 57.79
CA LYS A 16 -17.23 2.29 56.96
C LYS A 16 -18.10 2.15 55.70
N HIS A 17 -17.33 1.86 54.64
CA HIS A 17 -17.59 1.01 53.48
C HIS A 17 -18.00 1.64 52.14
N LEU A 18 -17.11 1.37 51.18
CA LEU A 18 -17.37 1.03 49.77
C LEU A 18 -17.73 2.17 48.82
N SER A 19 -16.75 2.60 48.03
CA SER A 19 -16.82 2.46 46.57
C SER A 19 -15.47 2.85 45.93
N ASN A 20 -14.69 1.83 45.57
CA ASN A 20 -13.66 1.98 44.55
C ASN A 20 -14.37 2.28 43.22
N LEU A 21 -14.42 3.55 42.81
CA LEU A 21 -14.69 3.88 41.41
C LEU A 21 -13.40 3.58 40.63
N LEU A 22 -13.34 2.35 40.10
CA LEU A 22 -12.36 1.97 39.10
C LEU A 22 -12.61 2.83 37.86
N LEU A 23 -11.76 3.82 37.62
CA LEU A 23 -11.61 4.43 36.30
C LEU A 23 -11.09 3.34 35.36
N LEU A 24 -12.01 2.63 34.70
CA LEU A 24 -11.72 1.82 33.53
C LEU A 24 -11.34 2.78 32.39
N SER A 25 -10.07 3.17 32.38
CA SER A 25 -9.40 3.67 31.19
C SER A 25 -9.40 2.53 30.17
N PHE A 26 -10.38 2.50 29.27
CA PHE A 26 -10.26 1.77 28.02
C PHE A 26 -9.13 2.41 27.21
N LYS A 27 -7.90 1.97 27.48
CA LYS A 27 -6.81 2.08 26.50
C LYS A 27 -7.16 1.08 25.40
N ASN A 28 -8.00 1.53 24.46
CA ASN A 28 -8.08 0.88 23.17
C ASN A 28 -6.79 1.27 22.41
N THR A 29 -5.67 0.67 22.80
CA THR A 29 -4.48 0.69 21.98
C THR A 29 -4.79 -0.21 20.79
N HIS A 30 -5.34 0.37 19.72
CA HIS A 30 -5.30 -0.28 18.42
C HIS A 30 -3.83 -0.58 18.14
N LYS A 31 -3.45 -1.85 18.31
CA LYS A 31 -2.13 -2.33 17.95
C LYS A 31 -2.05 -2.13 16.43
N MET A 32 -1.28 -1.14 15.99
CA MET A 32 -1.18 -0.85 14.55
C MET A 32 -0.68 -2.09 13.83
N ALA A 33 -1.31 -2.40 12.69
CA ALA A 33 -1.02 -3.61 11.95
C ALA A 33 0.43 -3.61 11.48
N ARG A 34 1.20 -4.63 11.88
CA ARG A 34 2.61 -4.78 11.49
C ARG A 34 2.75 -5.70 10.28
N SER A 35 1.76 -6.56 10.07
CA SER A 35 1.63 -7.46 8.92
C SER A 35 0.18 -7.57 8.47
N ALA A 36 -0.07 -8.20 7.32
CA ALA A 36 -1.43 -8.48 6.85
C ALA A 36 -2.26 -9.33 7.83
N LEU A 37 -1.61 -10.12 8.71
CA LEU A 37 -2.30 -10.96 9.69
C LEU A 37 -2.92 -10.17 10.85
N ASP A 38 -2.47 -8.93 11.04
CA ASP A 38 -2.97 -7.98 12.03
C ASP A 38 -4.14 -7.13 11.49
N GLU A 39 -4.37 -7.18 10.17
CA GLU A 39 -5.37 -6.37 9.46
C GLU A 39 -6.75 -7.01 9.52
N MET A 40 -7.30 -7.17 10.72
CA MET A 40 -8.56 -7.87 10.95
C MET A 40 -9.57 -6.98 11.66
N SER A 41 -10.82 -6.97 11.17
CA SER A 41 -11.96 -6.46 11.92
C SER A 41 -12.32 -7.37 13.10
N GLU A 42 -13.13 -6.87 14.04
CA GLU A 42 -13.73 -7.69 15.10
C GLU A 42 -14.58 -8.84 14.54
N SER A 43 -15.18 -8.65 13.36
CA SER A 43 -15.94 -9.69 12.66
C SER A 43 -15.05 -10.80 12.10
N GLY A 44 -13.74 -10.59 11.96
CA GLY A 44 -12.79 -11.55 11.37
C GLY A 44 -12.63 -11.38 9.86
N ALA A 45 -13.00 -10.21 9.31
CA ALA A 45 -12.74 -9.82 7.93
C ALA A 45 -11.41 -9.10 7.80
N PHE A 46 -10.71 -9.28 6.68
CA PHE A 46 -9.47 -8.57 6.39
C PHE A 46 -9.75 -7.10 6.02
N LEU A 47 -9.05 -6.15 6.65
CA LEU A 47 -9.17 -4.70 6.43
C LEU A 47 -7.81 -4.07 6.13
N ARG A 48 -7.57 -3.77 4.84
CA ARG A 48 -6.30 -3.17 4.41
C ARG A 48 -6.13 -1.74 4.93
N THR A 49 -5.02 -1.50 5.60
CA THR A 49 -4.53 -0.19 6.05
C THR A 49 -3.99 0.59 4.84
N PRO A 50 -4.40 1.86 4.65
CA PRO A 50 -3.90 2.73 3.58
C PRO A 50 -2.39 3.00 3.63
N SER A 51 -1.83 3.42 2.50
CA SER A 51 -0.47 3.93 2.33
C SER A 51 -0.32 5.37 2.83
N THR A 52 0.86 5.73 3.34
CA THR A 52 1.09 7.01 4.05
C THR A 52 2.03 7.99 3.36
N PHE A 53 2.97 7.55 2.54
CA PHE A 53 3.77 8.46 1.73
C PHE A 53 3.03 8.74 0.43
N ARG A 54 2.52 9.96 0.28
CA ARG A 54 1.59 10.36 -0.80
C ARG A 54 2.04 11.61 -1.54
N ASN A 55 3.35 11.89 -1.56
CA ASN A 55 3.86 13.02 -2.33
C ASN A 55 3.80 12.73 -3.83
N ILE A 56 3.80 13.79 -4.63
CA ILE A 56 3.64 13.72 -6.09
C ILE A 56 4.89 14.24 -6.78
N ILE A 57 5.34 13.51 -7.80
CA ILE A 57 6.29 13.99 -8.79
C ILE A 57 5.55 14.86 -9.78
N SER A 58 6.11 16.00 -10.16
CA SER A 58 5.49 16.95 -11.09
C SER A 58 6.44 17.33 -12.22
N ARG A 59 5.89 17.65 -13.40
CA ARG A 59 6.64 18.29 -14.49
C ARG A 59 7.10 19.71 -14.18
N ASP A 60 6.55 20.38 -13.16
CA ASP A 60 7.05 21.69 -12.75
C ASP A 60 8.49 21.57 -12.20
N PRO A 61 9.49 22.20 -12.85
CA PRO A 61 10.88 22.15 -12.36
C PRO A 61 11.06 22.74 -10.95
N LYS A 62 10.09 23.52 -10.47
CA LYS A 62 10.10 24.13 -9.13
C LYS A 62 9.40 23.27 -8.06
N ALA A 63 8.77 22.16 -8.45
CA ALA A 63 8.18 21.25 -7.49
C ALA A 63 9.25 20.66 -6.56
N THR A 64 8.85 20.29 -5.33
CA THR A 64 9.73 19.57 -4.39
C THR A 64 10.31 18.30 -5.03
N PHE A 65 9.47 17.61 -5.80
CA PHE A 65 9.81 16.42 -6.58
C PHE A 65 9.54 16.69 -8.08
N PRO A 66 10.46 17.31 -8.81
CA PRO A 66 10.36 17.54 -10.25
C PRO A 66 10.74 16.28 -11.04
N ALA A 67 10.05 16.00 -12.15
CA ALA A 67 10.31 14.86 -13.03
C ALA A 67 11.70 14.96 -13.71
N GLU A 68 12.73 14.43 -13.05
CA GLU A 68 14.13 14.52 -13.46
C GLU A 68 14.74 13.14 -13.71
N ALA A 69 15.35 12.95 -14.88
CA ALA A 69 16.04 11.71 -15.22
C ALA A 69 17.22 11.47 -14.26
N GLY A 70 17.33 10.23 -13.77
CA GLY A 70 18.39 9.84 -12.84
C GLY A 70 18.14 10.26 -11.39
N ARG A 71 17.04 10.95 -11.04
CA ARG A 71 16.74 11.34 -9.66
C ARG A 71 16.02 10.27 -8.84
N TYR A 72 15.16 9.49 -9.47
CA TYR A 72 14.27 8.57 -8.75
C TYR A 72 14.74 7.12 -8.83
N HIS A 73 14.34 6.33 -7.82
CA HIS A 73 14.58 4.90 -7.76
C HIS A 73 13.32 4.18 -7.26
N LEU A 74 12.99 3.02 -7.84
CA LEU A 74 11.83 2.22 -7.46
C LEU A 74 12.29 0.93 -6.76
N TYR A 75 11.96 0.75 -5.49
CA TYR A 75 12.14 -0.53 -4.81
C TYR A 75 10.89 -1.38 -4.94
N ILE A 76 11.08 -2.63 -5.36
CA ILE A 76 10.00 -3.59 -5.63
C ILE A 76 10.31 -4.96 -5.02
N SER A 77 9.31 -5.84 -5.06
CA SER A 77 9.51 -7.29 -5.04
C SER A 77 8.73 -7.86 -6.22
N TYR A 78 9.34 -8.77 -6.99
CA TYR A 78 8.65 -9.48 -8.06
C TYR A 78 7.46 -10.30 -7.53
N ALA A 79 7.47 -10.72 -6.27
CA ALA A 79 6.34 -11.43 -5.66
C ALA A 79 5.11 -10.52 -5.47
N CYS A 80 5.31 -9.20 -5.29
CA CYS A 80 4.24 -8.27 -4.93
C CYS A 80 3.45 -7.78 -6.16
N PRO A 81 2.11 -8.00 -6.23
CA PRO A 81 1.31 -7.53 -7.36
C PRO A 81 1.23 -6.00 -7.43
N TRP A 82 1.19 -5.31 -6.29
CA TRP A 82 1.16 -3.84 -6.21
C TRP A 82 2.44 -3.21 -6.79
N ALA A 83 3.59 -3.80 -6.46
CA ALA A 83 4.88 -3.36 -7.00
C ALA A 83 5.04 -3.71 -8.48
N SER A 84 4.52 -4.86 -8.89
CA SER A 84 4.51 -5.30 -10.30
C SER A 84 3.76 -4.33 -11.21
N ARG A 85 2.72 -3.63 -10.72
CA ARG A 85 2.06 -2.56 -11.49
C ARG A 85 3.03 -1.44 -11.84
N CYS A 86 3.79 -0.97 -10.84
CA CYS A 86 4.74 0.11 -11.01
C CYS A 86 5.88 -0.30 -11.95
N LEU A 87 6.39 -1.53 -11.81
CA LEU A 87 7.41 -2.06 -12.71
C LEU A 87 6.89 -2.20 -14.15
N THR A 88 5.65 -2.66 -14.32
CA THR A 88 5.00 -2.76 -15.64
C THR A 88 4.93 -1.38 -16.31
N TYR A 89 4.50 -0.36 -15.58
CA TYR A 89 4.48 1.02 -16.06
C TYR A 89 5.88 1.54 -16.41
N LEU A 90 6.86 1.32 -15.52
CA LEU A 90 8.25 1.72 -15.75
C LEU A 90 8.78 1.14 -17.06
N LYS A 91 8.49 -0.14 -17.35
CA LYS A 91 8.93 -0.82 -18.57
C LYS A 91 8.12 -0.44 -19.81
N ILE A 92 6.79 -0.47 -19.76
CA ILE A 92 5.94 -0.17 -20.91
C ILE A 92 6.07 1.29 -21.35
N LYS A 93 6.30 2.22 -20.42
CA LYS A 93 6.56 3.63 -20.75
C LYS A 93 7.98 3.89 -21.23
N GLY A 94 8.91 2.93 -21.10
CA GLY A 94 10.32 3.11 -21.41
C GLY A 94 10.98 4.15 -20.51
N LEU A 95 10.78 4.02 -19.20
CA LEU A 95 11.30 4.94 -18.18
C LEU A 95 12.59 4.43 -17.52
N ASP A 96 13.07 3.25 -17.87
CA ASP A 96 14.24 2.60 -17.26
C ASP A 96 15.57 3.32 -17.52
N LYS A 97 15.64 4.19 -18.53
CA LYS A 97 16.77 5.13 -18.70
C LYS A 97 16.78 6.27 -17.67
N GLY A 98 15.62 6.62 -17.12
CA GLY A 98 15.46 7.75 -16.19
C GLY A 98 15.20 7.35 -14.74
N ILE A 99 14.60 6.18 -14.52
CA ILE A 99 14.21 5.67 -13.20
C ILE A 99 14.81 4.27 -13.05
N THR A 100 15.79 4.16 -12.16
CA THR A 100 16.40 2.89 -11.77
C THR A 100 15.45 2.10 -10.85
N PHE A 101 15.60 0.78 -10.77
CA PHE A 101 14.84 -0.03 -9.82
C PHE A 101 15.70 -1.15 -9.23
N THR A 102 15.31 -1.64 -8.05
CA THR A 102 15.93 -2.80 -7.37
C THR A 102 14.83 -3.69 -6.79
N SER A 103 14.94 -5.01 -7.01
CA SER A 103 14.08 -5.99 -6.34
C SER A 103 14.73 -6.48 -5.05
N VAL A 104 13.92 -6.58 -3.99
CA VAL A 104 14.22 -7.33 -2.78
C VAL A 104 13.93 -8.83 -2.97
N LYS A 105 14.32 -9.65 -1.99
CA LYS A 105 14.00 -11.08 -1.98
C LYS A 105 12.48 -11.32 -2.06
N PRO A 106 12.03 -12.43 -2.67
CA PRO A 106 10.62 -12.78 -2.77
C PRO A 106 10.04 -13.30 -1.45
N ILE A 107 10.88 -13.85 -0.56
CA ILE A 107 10.47 -14.40 0.74
C ILE A 107 10.69 -13.37 1.84
N TRP A 108 9.71 -13.23 2.74
CA TRP A 108 9.86 -12.37 3.91
C TRP A 108 10.84 -12.97 4.91
N GLU A 109 11.78 -12.15 5.36
CA GLU A 109 12.81 -12.48 6.34
C GLU A 109 12.79 -11.48 7.50
N ARG A 110 13.58 -11.75 8.55
CA ARG A 110 13.70 -10.86 9.69
C ARG A 110 14.33 -9.53 9.25
N THR A 111 13.62 -8.43 9.49
CA THR A 111 14.05 -7.10 9.03
C THR A 111 15.10 -6.44 9.92
N LYS A 112 15.19 -6.83 11.20
CA LYS A 112 16.19 -6.38 12.17
C LYS A 112 16.49 -7.46 13.20
N ASP A 113 17.73 -7.52 13.66
CA ASP A 113 18.14 -8.45 14.71
C ASP A 113 17.53 -8.10 16.08
N SER A 114 17.13 -6.83 16.28
CA SER A 114 16.62 -6.32 17.55
C SER A 114 15.17 -6.70 17.86
N ASP A 115 14.42 -7.23 16.88
CA ASP A 115 13.02 -7.62 17.07
C ASP A 115 12.61 -8.77 16.11
N GLU A 116 11.36 -9.20 16.20
CA GLU A 116 10.80 -10.33 15.44
C GLU A 116 10.05 -9.90 14.16
N HIS A 117 10.19 -8.64 13.73
CA HIS A 117 9.45 -8.15 12.57
C HIS A 117 9.98 -8.80 11.27
N MET A 118 9.10 -9.50 10.57
CA MET A 118 9.35 -10.11 9.26
C MET A 118 8.88 -9.20 8.12
N GLY A 119 9.62 -9.14 7.02
CA GLY A 119 9.27 -8.31 5.87
C GLY A 119 10.28 -8.42 4.74
N TRP A 120 10.27 -7.43 3.84
CA TRP A 120 11.12 -7.40 2.66
C TRP A 120 12.58 -7.11 3.00
N VAL A 121 13.47 -8.02 2.66
CA VAL A 121 14.91 -7.97 2.93
C VAL A 121 15.70 -7.98 1.60
N PHE A 122 16.76 -7.19 1.54
CA PHE A 122 17.67 -7.19 0.40
C PHE A 122 18.62 -8.39 0.47
N PRO A 123 18.98 -8.99 -0.66
CA PRO A 123 20.15 -9.88 -0.75
C PRO A 123 21.42 -9.18 -0.22
N THR A 124 22.30 -9.96 0.40
CA THR A 124 23.63 -9.56 0.85
C THR A 124 24.63 -9.46 -0.30
N SER A 125 24.35 -10.12 -1.44
CA SER A 125 25.15 -10.06 -2.66
C SER A 125 24.28 -10.26 -3.90
N ASP A 126 24.77 -9.85 -5.08
CA ASP A 126 24.07 -10.03 -6.37
C ASP A 126 23.91 -11.50 -6.80
N THR A 127 24.50 -12.44 -6.06
CA THR A 127 24.45 -13.89 -6.35
C THR A 127 23.59 -14.67 -5.38
N GLU A 128 23.10 -14.06 -4.30
CA GLU A 128 22.33 -14.77 -3.27
C GLU A 128 20.90 -15.11 -3.73
N GLU A 129 20.24 -14.19 -4.42
CA GLU A 129 18.86 -14.36 -4.88
C GLU A 129 18.77 -13.90 -6.35
N PRO A 130 18.44 -14.80 -7.29
CA PRO A 130 18.27 -14.44 -8.70
C PRO A 130 17.35 -13.24 -8.90
N GLU A 131 17.76 -12.29 -9.75
CA GLU A 131 17.00 -11.08 -10.13
C GLU A 131 16.75 -10.05 -9.01
N ALA A 132 17.03 -10.40 -7.75
CA ALA A 132 17.12 -9.45 -6.65
C ALA A 132 18.57 -8.99 -6.46
N GLY A 133 18.77 -7.86 -5.78
CA GLY A 133 20.12 -7.35 -5.50
C GLY A 133 20.18 -6.50 -4.24
N PRO A 134 21.37 -6.29 -3.67
CA PRO A 134 21.57 -5.42 -2.52
C PRO A 134 21.05 -4.00 -2.79
N ASP A 135 20.72 -3.24 -1.74
CA ASP A 135 20.36 -1.83 -1.89
C ASP A 135 21.55 -1.02 -2.44
N PRO A 136 21.48 -0.47 -3.67
CA PRO A 136 22.61 0.22 -4.27
C PRO A 136 22.75 1.67 -3.78
N LEU A 137 21.81 2.18 -2.99
CA LEU A 137 21.73 3.62 -2.67
C LEU A 137 22.04 3.95 -1.21
N ASN A 138 21.49 3.20 -0.26
CA ASN A 138 21.55 3.54 1.16
C ASN A 138 22.29 2.50 2.00
N GLY A 139 22.64 1.35 1.41
CA GLY A 139 23.17 0.21 2.14
C GLY A 139 22.16 -0.41 3.10
N ALA A 140 20.86 -0.19 2.86
CA ALA A 140 19.79 -0.75 3.66
C ALA A 140 19.74 -2.27 3.52
N LYS A 141 19.53 -2.97 4.65
CA LYS A 141 19.35 -4.43 4.67
C LYS A 141 17.90 -4.85 4.45
N SER A 142 16.96 -3.95 4.71
CA SER A 142 15.52 -4.21 4.53
C SER A 142 14.77 -2.98 4.07
N ILE A 143 13.58 -3.17 3.49
CA ILE A 143 12.68 -2.05 3.14
C ILE A 143 12.32 -1.24 4.38
N ARG A 144 12.20 -1.88 5.54
CA ARG A 144 11.96 -1.20 6.82
C ARG A 144 12.97 -0.10 7.09
N GLU A 145 14.26 -0.36 6.85
CA GLU A 145 15.31 0.64 7.07
C GLU A 145 15.14 1.86 6.16
N LEU A 146 14.61 1.71 4.93
CA LEU A 146 14.29 2.84 4.06
C LEU A 146 13.18 3.74 4.62
N TYR A 147 12.14 3.14 5.21
CA TYR A 147 11.07 3.90 5.86
C TYR A 147 11.57 4.65 7.09
N GLU A 148 12.42 4.01 7.90
CA GLU A 148 13.02 4.62 9.08
C GLU A 148 14.02 5.74 8.71
N LEU A 149 14.72 5.61 7.58
CA LEU A 149 15.53 6.69 7.00
C LEU A 149 14.66 7.87 6.57
N ALA A 150 13.51 7.60 5.95
CA ALA A 150 12.59 8.64 5.48
C ALA A 150 11.79 9.32 6.60
N SER A 151 11.55 8.64 7.73
CA SER A 151 10.81 9.17 8.87
C SER A 151 11.20 8.47 10.18
N THR A 152 11.74 9.25 11.13
CA THR A 152 12.19 8.75 12.44
C THR A 152 11.07 8.22 13.34
N ASN A 153 9.82 8.58 13.04
CA ASN A 153 8.64 8.21 13.84
C ASN A 153 7.68 7.28 13.07
N TYR A 154 8.14 6.67 11.98
CA TYR A 154 7.32 5.73 11.23
C TYR A 154 7.03 4.48 12.06
N SER A 155 5.76 4.12 12.16
CA SER A 155 5.31 3.00 12.99
C SER A 155 4.25 2.12 12.31
N GLU A 156 4.06 2.32 11.01
CA GLU A 156 3.14 1.54 10.19
C GLU A 156 3.87 0.42 9.42
N LYS A 157 3.20 -0.17 8.42
CA LYS A 157 3.74 -1.28 7.62
C LYS A 157 4.84 -0.82 6.67
N TYR A 158 5.82 -1.68 6.44
CA TYR A 158 6.93 -1.46 5.52
C TYR A 158 6.65 -2.16 4.19
N THR A 159 5.95 -1.48 3.28
CA THR A 159 5.45 -2.07 2.04
C THR A 159 6.35 -1.76 0.84
N VAL A 160 6.26 -2.61 -0.19
CA VAL A 160 6.66 -2.29 -1.57
C VAL A 160 5.38 -2.12 -2.42
N PRO A 161 5.37 -1.26 -3.45
CA PRO A 161 6.48 -0.48 -3.99
C PRO A 161 6.91 0.70 -3.11
N VAL A 162 8.16 1.15 -3.26
CA VAL A 162 8.66 2.40 -2.70
C VAL A 162 9.27 3.23 -3.82
N LEU A 163 8.69 4.40 -4.11
CA LEU A 163 9.29 5.40 -5.00
C LEU A 163 10.18 6.33 -4.18
N TRP A 164 11.49 6.21 -4.38
CA TRP A 164 12.53 6.88 -3.60
C TRP A 164 13.14 8.06 -4.36
N ASP A 165 13.38 9.17 -3.66
CA ASP A 165 14.16 10.30 -4.15
C ASP A 165 15.63 10.18 -3.70
N LYS A 166 16.55 10.02 -4.65
CA LYS A 166 17.99 9.92 -4.37
C LYS A 166 18.59 11.23 -3.83
N LYS A 167 18.03 12.39 -4.21
CA LYS A 167 18.54 13.70 -3.79
C LYS A 167 18.14 14.01 -2.35
N LEU A 168 16.86 13.86 -2.05
CA LEU A 168 16.31 14.15 -0.72
C LEU A 168 16.42 12.98 0.26
N LYS A 169 16.83 11.80 -0.21
CA LYS A 169 16.95 10.56 0.58
C LYS A 169 15.67 10.26 1.37
N THR A 170 14.55 10.30 0.68
CA THR A 170 13.23 10.08 1.28
C THR A 170 12.30 9.32 0.34
N ILE A 171 11.22 8.79 0.90
CA ILE A 171 10.14 8.17 0.14
C ILE A 171 9.25 9.28 -0.43
N VAL A 172 9.14 9.32 -1.75
CA VAL A 172 8.17 10.19 -2.43
C VAL A 172 6.78 9.63 -2.23
N ASN A 173 6.58 8.37 -2.62
CA ASN A 173 5.27 7.74 -2.64
C ASN A 173 5.38 6.22 -2.44
N ASN A 174 4.45 5.62 -1.70
CA ASN A 174 4.32 4.15 -1.54
C ASN A 174 2.93 3.62 -1.92
N GLU A 175 2.12 4.41 -2.62
CA GLU A 175 0.84 4.02 -3.21
C GLU A 175 1.02 3.63 -4.68
N SER A 176 0.82 2.35 -4.99
CA SER A 176 0.99 1.82 -6.34
C SER A 176 0.11 2.52 -7.38
N GLU A 177 -1.12 2.89 -7.02
CA GLU A 177 -2.03 3.58 -7.92
C GLU A 177 -1.51 4.96 -8.31
N GLU A 178 -1.07 5.76 -7.33
CA GLU A 178 -0.54 7.10 -7.61
C GLU A 178 0.78 7.03 -8.38
N ILE A 179 1.66 6.08 -8.05
CA ILE A 179 2.92 5.88 -8.75
C ILE A 179 2.69 5.60 -10.24
N ILE A 180 1.76 4.70 -10.59
CA ILE A 180 1.49 4.42 -12.01
C ILE A 180 0.90 5.63 -12.74
N ARG A 181 0.05 6.45 -12.07
CA ARG A 181 -0.44 7.71 -12.65
C ARG A 181 0.70 8.68 -12.92
N MET A 182 1.63 8.84 -11.98
CA MET A 182 2.81 9.70 -12.16
C MET A 182 3.71 9.20 -13.30
N PHE A 183 3.96 7.89 -13.40
CA PHE A 183 4.72 7.30 -14.51
C PHE A 183 4.01 7.48 -15.86
N ASN A 184 2.68 7.51 -15.88
CA ASN A 184 1.91 7.72 -17.10
C ASN A 184 2.10 9.13 -17.69
N THR A 185 2.18 10.18 -16.84
CA THR A 185 2.07 11.59 -17.29
C THR A 185 3.27 12.47 -17.00
N GLU A 186 3.97 12.27 -15.88
CA GLU A 186 4.92 13.27 -15.36
C GLU A 186 6.28 13.14 -16.03
N PHE A 187 6.65 11.96 -16.49
CA PHE A 187 7.96 11.70 -17.12
C PHE A 187 7.90 11.72 -18.66
N LYS A 188 6.95 12.43 -19.27
CA LYS A 188 6.76 12.44 -20.73
C LYS A 188 7.99 12.83 -21.53
N ASP A 189 8.82 13.74 -21.01
CA ASP A 189 10.03 14.22 -21.70
C ASP A 189 11.21 13.23 -21.58
N ILE A 190 11.05 12.18 -20.78
CA ILE A 190 12.05 11.14 -20.50
C ILE A 190 11.63 9.79 -21.09
N ALA A 191 10.32 9.52 -21.13
CA ALA A 191 9.74 8.27 -21.61
C ALA A 191 10.01 8.01 -23.10
N GLU A 192 10.49 6.81 -23.42
CA GLU A 192 10.61 6.37 -24.83
C GLU A 192 9.23 6.24 -25.49
N ASN A 193 8.23 5.80 -24.73
CA ASN A 193 6.84 5.66 -25.19
C ASN A 193 5.97 6.80 -24.64
N ALA A 194 6.38 8.05 -24.88
CA ALA A 194 5.72 9.25 -24.35
C ALA A 194 4.24 9.40 -24.79
N THR A 195 3.91 8.93 -26.00
CA THR A 195 2.55 9.02 -26.57
C THR A 195 1.58 7.98 -26.01
N LEU A 196 2.08 6.86 -25.48
CA LEU A 196 1.25 5.83 -24.86
C LEU A 196 0.57 6.40 -23.61
N ASN A 197 -0.75 6.40 -23.57
CA ASN A 197 -1.51 6.88 -22.43
C ASN A 197 -2.44 5.77 -21.94
N LEU A 198 -2.14 5.21 -20.77
CA LEU A 198 -2.90 4.13 -20.15
C LEU A 198 -4.09 4.64 -19.32
N TYR A 199 -4.28 5.96 -19.28
CA TYR A 199 -5.43 6.63 -18.68
C TYR A 199 -5.91 7.85 -19.49
N PRO A 200 -6.37 7.62 -20.73
CA PRO A 200 -6.76 8.70 -21.61
C PRO A 200 -8.07 9.36 -21.13
N PRO A 201 -8.22 10.71 -21.25
CA PRO A 201 -9.37 11.45 -20.73
C PRO A 201 -10.74 10.87 -21.08
N HIS A 202 -10.92 10.37 -22.31
CA HIS A 202 -12.19 9.84 -22.79
C HIS A 202 -12.58 8.47 -22.19
N LEU A 203 -11.66 7.77 -21.52
CA LEU A 203 -11.94 6.49 -20.83
C LEU A 203 -11.88 6.59 -19.31
N GLN A 204 -11.55 7.75 -18.73
CA GLN A 204 -11.26 7.84 -17.30
C GLN A 204 -12.43 7.41 -16.41
N ALA A 205 -13.66 7.79 -16.75
CA ALA A 205 -14.85 7.40 -16.00
C ALA A 205 -15.03 5.87 -15.99
N GLN A 206 -14.91 5.23 -17.15
CA GLN A 206 -15.01 3.77 -17.29
C GLN A 206 -13.86 3.06 -16.58
N ILE A 207 -12.63 3.56 -16.72
CA ILE A 207 -11.45 3.00 -16.05
C ILE A 207 -11.62 3.05 -14.53
N ASN A 208 -12.12 4.15 -13.97
CA ASN A 208 -12.32 4.27 -12.53
C ASN A 208 -13.40 3.31 -12.04
N GLU A 209 -14.54 3.22 -12.74
CA GLU A 209 -15.57 2.24 -12.41
C GLU A 209 -15.02 0.82 -12.44
N VAL A 210 -14.26 0.47 -13.48
CA VAL A 210 -13.63 -0.85 -13.63
C VAL A 210 -12.63 -1.13 -12.51
N ASN A 211 -11.76 -0.17 -12.21
CA ASN A 211 -10.78 -0.29 -11.16
C ASN A 211 -11.38 -0.48 -9.78
N ASP A 212 -12.51 0.15 -9.49
CA ASP A 212 -13.17 0.07 -8.18
C ASP A 212 -13.61 -1.38 -7.90
N TRP A 213 -14.34 -2.01 -8.81
CA TRP A 213 -14.80 -3.39 -8.60
C TRP A 213 -13.69 -4.42 -8.79
N ILE A 214 -12.69 -4.17 -9.66
CA ILE A 214 -11.50 -5.03 -9.77
C ILE A 214 -10.68 -4.97 -8.48
N TYR A 215 -10.50 -3.79 -7.90
CA TYR A 215 -9.78 -3.66 -6.63
C TYR A 215 -10.51 -4.39 -5.51
N ASP A 216 -11.80 -4.09 -5.30
CA ASP A 216 -12.55 -4.64 -4.17
C ASP A 216 -12.79 -6.15 -4.30
N GLY A 217 -13.18 -6.60 -5.51
CA GLY A 217 -13.60 -7.96 -5.80
C GLY A 217 -12.45 -8.90 -6.16
N ILE A 218 -11.40 -8.43 -6.84
CA ILE A 218 -10.32 -9.29 -7.36
C ILE A 218 -9.00 -9.00 -6.65
N ASN A 219 -8.40 -7.83 -6.86
CA ASN A 219 -7.04 -7.55 -6.38
C ASN A 219 -6.92 -7.64 -4.86
N ASN A 220 -7.87 -7.06 -4.14
CA ASN A 220 -7.98 -7.17 -2.69
C ASN A 220 -8.87 -8.34 -2.28
N GLY A 221 -9.76 -8.81 -3.17
CA GLY A 221 -10.65 -9.94 -2.92
C GLY A 221 -9.93 -11.24 -2.62
N VAL A 222 -8.86 -11.58 -3.36
CA VAL A 222 -8.03 -12.76 -3.07
C VAL A 222 -7.39 -12.70 -1.68
N TYR A 223 -6.94 -11.51 -1.24
CA TYR A 223 -6.43 -11.32 0.12
C TYR A 223 -7.53 -11.44 1.18
N LYS A 224 -8.74 -10.92 0.91
CA LYS A 224 -9.90 -11.11 1.80
C LYS A 224 -10.25 -12.58 1.96
N CYS A 225 -10.15 -13.37 0.89
CA CYS A 225 -10.34 -14.83 0.95
C CYS A 225 -9.24 -15.49 1.79
N GLY A 226 -7.98 -15.28 1.41
CA GLY A 226 -6.83 -15.96 2.03
C GLY A 226 -6.58 -15.60 3.50
N PHE A 227 -6.96 -14.39 3.93
CA PHE A 227 -6.77 -13.94 5.31
C PHE A 227 -8.05 -13.96 6.17
N ALA A 228 -9.19 -14.37 5.63
CA ALA A 228 -10.40 -14.54 6.43
C ALA A 228 -10.15 -15.56 7.57
N LYS A 229 -10.47 -15.17 8.82
CA LYS A 229 -10.29 -16.05 10.00
C LYS A 229 -11.57 -16.83 10.36
N LYS A 230 -12.65 -16.65 9.59
CA LYS A 230 -13.95 -17.29 9.81
C LYS A 230 -14.61 -17.66 8.48
N GLN A 231 -15.40 -18.73 8.49
CA GLN A 231 -16.07 -19.25 7.28
C GLN A 231 -17.04 -18.24 6.64
N GLY A 232 -17.78 -17.47 7.44
CA GLY A 232 -18.74 -16.47 6.93
C GLY A 232 -18.06 -15.40 6.06
N PRO A 233 -17.08 -14.63 6.61
CA PRO A 233 -16.29 -13.69 5.84
C PRO A 233 -15.57 -14.30 4.63
N TYR A 234 -15.08 -15.54 4.75
CA TYR A 234 -14.51 -16.26 3.60
C TYR A 234 -15.55 -16.49 2.50
N ASN A 235 -16.74 -17.03 2.85
CA ASN A 235 -17.81 -17.32 1.89
C ASN A 235 -18.28 -16.04 1.16
N GLU A 236 -18.39 -14.93 1.89
CA GLU A 236 -18.73 -13.64 1.29
C GLU A 236 -17.63 -13.14 0.34
N ALA A 237 -16.36 -13.23 0.75
CA ALA A 237 -15.22 -12.79 -0.05
C ALA A 237 -15.06 -13.63 -1.33
N VAL A 238 -15.15 -14.96 -1.22
CA VAL A 238 -14.97 -15.86 -2.36
C VAL A 238 -16.13 -15.73 -3.35
N LYS A 239 -17.36 -15.53 -2.87
CA LYS A 239 -18.50 -15.26 -3.76
C LYS A 239 -18.26 -13.97 -4.56
N LYS A 240 -17.89 -12.87 -3.88
CA LYS A 240 -17.60 -11.59 -4.55
C LYS A 240 -16.45 -11.69 -5.55
N LEU A 241 -15.43 -12.50 -5.24
CA LEU A 241 -14.31 -12.75 -6.14
C LEU A 241 -14.77 -13.40 -7.44
N TYR A 242 -15.53 -14.50 -7.36
CA TYR A 242 -16.02 -15.18 -8.55
C TYR A 242 -17.06 -14.36 -9.32
N ASP A 243 -17.97 -13.66 -8.64
CA ASP A 243 -18.91 -12.74 -9.31
C ASP A 243 -18.14 -11.67 -10.13
N ALA A 244 -17.01 -11.19 -9.63
CA ALA A 244 -16.17 -10.21 -10.34
C ALA A 244 -15.35 -10.84 -11.48
N LEU A 245 -14.88 -12.08 -11.34
CA LEU A 245 -14.21 -12.81 -12.41
C LEU A 245 -15.16 -13.16 -13.55
N ASP A 246 -16.40 -13.56 -13.24
CA ASP A 246 -17.46 -13.79 -14.24
C ASP A 246 -17.74 -12.50 -15.02
N LYS A 247 -17.80 -11.35 -14.33
CA LYS A 247 -17.94 -10.04 -14.99
C LYS A 247 -16.74 -9.72 -15.91
N CYS A 248 -15.51 -10.06 -15.51
CA CYS A 248 -14.35 -9.94 -16.39
C CYS A 248 -14.52 -10.79 -17.66
N GLU A 249 -14.96 -12.04 -17.52
CA GLU A 249 -15.17 -12.97 -18.64
C GLU A 249 -16.28 -12.48 -19.59
N GLU A 250 -17.40 -11.98 -19.05
CA GLU A 250 -18.48 -11.37 -19.86
C GLU A 250 -17.94 -10.21 -20.73
N ILE A 251 -17.09 -9.36 -20.17
CA ILE A 251 -16.47 -8.26 -20.91
C ILE A 251 -15.46 -8.81 -21.93
N LEU A 252 -14.51 -9.62 -21.48
CA LEU A 252 -13.36 -10.05 -22.29
C LEU A 252 -13.72 -11.08 -23.37
N SER A 253 -14.87 -11.75 -23.26
CA SER A 253 -15.41 -12.60 -24.32
C SER A 253 -15.90 -11.82 -25.55
N THR A 254 -16.16 -10.51 -25.41
CA THR A 254 -16.70 -9.66 -26.48
C THR A 254 -15.74 -8.55 -26.94
N GLN A 255 -14.72 -8.22 -26.15
CA GLN A 255 -13.72 -7.20 -26.48
C GLN A 255 -12.35 -7.57 -25.91
N ARG A 256 -11.28 -7.01 -26.51
CA ARG A 256 -9.90 -7.41 -26.18
C ARG A 256 -9.41 -6.93 -24.81
N TYR A 257 -9.91 -5.81 -24.31
CA TYR A 257 -9.48 -5.17 -23.06
C TYR A 257 -10.70 -4.75 -22.24
N LEU A 258 -10.53 -4.44 -20.95
CA LEU A 258 -11.65 -4.15 -20.05
C LEU A 258 -12.41 -2.86 -20.39
N CYS A 259 -11.71 -1.87 -20.93
CA CYS A 259 -12.28 -0.54 -21.24
C CYS A 259 -12.38 -0.28 -22.75
N GLY A 260 -12.63 -1.32 -23.54
CA GLY A 260 -12.81 -1.26 -24.99
C GLY A 260 -11.68 -1.92 -25.78
N ASN A 261 -11.19 -1.24 -26.82
CA ASN A 261 -10.24 -1.81 -27.78
C ASN A 261 -8.78 -1.41 -27.56
N ALA A 262 -8.47 -0.72 -26.47
CA ALA A 262 -7.11 -0.29 -26.13
C ALA A 262 -6.73 -0.76 -24.73
N LEU A 263 -5.45 -1.08 -24.55
CA LEU A 263 -4.88 -1.39 -23.25
C LEU A 263 -4.95 -0.14 -22.34
N THR A 264 -5.43 -0.32 -21.13
CA THR A 264 -5.54 0.72 -20.10
C THR A 264 -4.91 0.25 -18.79
N GLU A 265 -4.91 1.13 -17.80
CA GLU A 265 -4.45 0.73 -16.48
C GLU A 265 -5.29 -0.35 -15.80
N ALA A 266 -6.58 -0.45 -16.15
CA ALA A 266 -7.48 -1.44 -15.59
C ALA A 266 -6.98 -2.85 -15.93
N ASP A 267 -6.53 -3.04 -17.17
CA ASP A 267 -5.99 -4.32 -17.64
C ASP A 267 -4.71 -4.69 -16.90
N ILE A 268 -3.81 -3.71 -16.66
CA ILE A 268 -2.57 -3.94 -15.90
C ILE A 268 -2.89 -4.28 -14.44
N ARG A 269 -3.84 -3.59 -13.83
CA ARG A 269 -4.27 -3.83 -12.44
C ARG A 269 -4.91 -5.21 -12.29
N LEU A 270 -5.67 -5.67 -13.28
CA LEU A 270 -6.21 -7.03 -13.32
C LEU A 270 -5.10 -8.07 -13.52
N PHE A 271 -4.26 -7.87 -14.53
CA PHE A 271 -3.23 -8.81 -14.97
C PHE A 271 -2.31 -9.23 -13.82
N VAL A 272 -1.85 -8.28 -12.99
CA VAL A 272 -0.93 -8.60 -11.89
C VAL A 272 -1.54 -9.54 -10.84
N THR A 273 -2.87 -9.62 -10.75
CA THR A 273 -3.55 -10.63 -9.92
C THR A 273 -3.75 -11.92 -10.69
N LEU A 274 -4.24 -11.87 -11.93
CA LEU A 274 -4.52 -13.09 -12.72
C LEU A 274 -3.28 -13.94 -12.95
N ILE A 275 -2.13 -13.33 -13.25
CA ILE A 275 -0.87 -14.05 -13.47
C ILE A 275 -0.36 -14.79 -12.22
N ARG A 276 -0.96 -14.55 -11.04
CA ARG A 276 -0.64 -15.22 -9.78
C ARG A 276 -1.73 -16.18 -9.31
N PHE A 277 -2.89 -16.19 -9.97
CA PHE A 277 -4.11 -16.79 -9.42
C PHE A 277 -4.05 -18.32 -9.34
N ASP A 278 -3.50 -18.97 -10.35
CA ASP A 278 -3.41 -20.44 -10.38
C ASP A 278 -2.24 -20.98 -9.55
N GLU A 279 -1.18 -20.18 -9.42
CA GLU A 279 0.07 -20.59 -8.76
C GLU A 279 0.08 -20.32 -7.24
N VAL A 280 -0.78 -19.42 -6.74
CA VAL A 280 -0.80 -18.93 -5.34
C VAL A 280 -2.22 -18.80 -4.80
#